data_AF-X6DMF3-F1
#
_entry.id   AF-X6DMF3-F1
#
_cell.length_a   1.000
_cell.length_b   1.000
_cell.length_c   1.000
_cell.angle_alpha   90.00
_cell.angle_beta   90.00
_cell.angle_gamma   90.00
#
_symmetry.space_group_name_H-M   'P 1'
#
loop_
_entity.id
_entity.type
_entity.pdbx_description
1 polymer ?
#
loop_
_entity_poly.entity_id
_entity_poly.type
_entity_poly.pdbx_seq_one_letter_code
_entity_poly.pdbx_strand_id
1 'polypeptide(L)' 'MVAWNFVTGIRDHCLALSTFPQRGTERVEIVPGLRIVGYRRAVSIAFAVDVERVLILGIFYAGRNITPELLEDRL' A
#
# COMPACT_ATOMS: atom_id res chain seq x y z
N MET A 1 12.13 -21.72 -2.76
CA MET A 1 11.90 -20.79 -1.63
C MET A 1 11.85 -19.30 -2.02
N VAL A 2 11.96 -18.93 -3.31
CA VAL A 2 11.94 -17.50 -3.73
C VAL A 2 10.57 -16.85 -3.52
N ALA A 3 9.49 -17.55 -3.86
CA ALA A 3 8.12 -17.03 -3.71
C ALA A 3 7.79 -16.69 -2.24
N TRP A 4 8.15 -17.57 -1.30
CA TRP A 4 7.88 -17.36 0.12
C TRP A 4 8.61 -16.13 0.68
N ASN A 5 9.88 -15.95 0.32
CA ASN A 5 10.66 -14.80 0.76
C ASN A 5 10.13 -13.49 0.17
N PHE A 6 9.60 -13.53 -1.05
CA PHE A 6 8.97 -12.35 -1.66
C PHE A 6 7.69 -11.94 -0.92
N VAL A 7 6.80 -12.89 -0.66
CA VAL A 7 5.55 -12.65 0.09
C VAL A 7 5.84 -12.19 1.51
N THR A 8 6.77 -12.86 2.20
CA THR A 8 7.21 -12.48 3.55
C THR A 8 7.76 -11.07 3.56
N GLY A 9 8.59 -10.71 2.59
CA GLY A 9 9.14 -9.37 2.49
C GLY A 9 8.10 -8.28 2.20
N ILE A 10 7.03 -8.58 1.47
CA ILE A 10 5.88 -7.66 1.32
C ILE A 10 5.19 -7.46 2.66
N ARG A 11 4.90 -8.55 3.39
CA ARG A 11 4.26 -8.50 4.72
C ARG A 11 5.08 -7.64 5.68
N ASP A 12 6.38 -7.90 5.77
CA ASP A 12 7.27 -7.16 6.68
C ASP A 12 7.35 -5.68 6.27
N HIS A 13 7.30 -5.38 4.98
CA HIS A 13 7.21 -4.00 4.49
C HIS A 13 5.90 -3.33 4.92
N CYS A 14 4.75 -4.02 4.84
CA CYS A 14 3.48 -3.50 5.35
C CYS A 14 3.52 -3.25 6.86
N LEU A 15 4.06 -4.18 7.66
CA LEU A 15 4.16 -4.02 9.11
C LEU A 15 4.99 -2.80 9.50
N ALA A 16 6.08 -2.53 8.77
CA ALA A 16 6.91 -1.35 8.99
C ALA A 16 6.20 0.00 8.70
N LEU A 17 5.01 0.00 8.08
CA LEU A 17 4.21 1.22 7.92
C LEU A 17 3.69 1.76 9.25
N SER A 18 3.51 0.89 10.26
CA SER A 18 3.08 1.32 11.60
C SER A 18 4.07 2.29 12.27
N THR A 19 5.37 2.16 11.98
CA THR A 19 6.41 3.01 12.56
C THR A 19 6.51 4.36 11.85
N PHE A 20 6.32 4.38 10.53
CA PHE A 20 6.41 5.59 9.71
C PHE A 20 5.26 5.65 8.70
N PRO A 21 4.02 5.94 9.17
CA PRO A 21 2.82 5.81 8.35
C PRO A 21 2.75 6.86 7.23
N GLN A 22 3.40 8.02 7.42
CA GLN A 22 3.37 9.12 6.44
C GLN A 22 4.32 8.94 5.25
N ARG A 23 5.02 7.80 5.14
CA ARG A 23 5.91 7.51 4.01
C ARG A 23 5.12 7.20 2.73
N GLY A 24 5.80 7.28 1.59
CA GLY A 24 5.18 7.05 0.28
C GLY A 24 4.56 8.30 -0.33
N THR A 25 4.01 8.13 -1.52
CA THR A 25 3.37 9.23 -2.26
C THR A 25 1.90 9.30 -1.87
N GLU A 26 1.49 10.45 -1.36
CA GLU A 26 0.07 10.76 -1.13
C GLU A 26 -0.66 10.96 -2.45
N ARG A 27 -1.87 10.40 -2.55
CA ARG A 27 -2.74 10.46 -3.72
C ARG A 27 -4.11 10.96 -3.34
N VAL A 28 -4.13 12.15 -2.75
CA VAL A 28 -5.32 12.84 -2.27
C VAL A 28 -6.36 13.06 -3.38
N GLU A 29 -5.90 13.13 -4.64
CA GLU A 29 -6.76 13.25 -5.81
C GLU A 29 -7.62 12.02 -6.09
N ILE A 30 -7.28 10.86 -5.53
CA ILE A 30 -8.05 9.62 -5.63
C ILE A 30 -8.95 9.48 -4.40
N VAL A 31 -8.36 9.46 -3.21
CA VAL A 31 -9.06 9.36 -1.91
C VAL A 31 -8.24 10.12 -0.85
N PRO A 32 -8.87 10.91 0.03
CA PRO A 32 -8.17 11.55 1.14
C PRO A 32 -7.40 10.57 2.01
N GLY A 33 -6.14 10.89 2.34
CA GLY A 33 -5.29 10.03 3.17
C GLY A 33 -4.74 8.78 2.47
N LEU A 34 -5.04 8.57 1.19
CA LEU A 34 -4.47 7.48 0.39
C LEU A 34 -2.98 7.72 0.15
N ARG A 35 -2.17 6.69 0.38
CA ARG A 35 -0.73 6.69 0.11
C ARG A 35 -0.34 5.42 -0.64
N ILE A 36 0.70 5.55 -1.46
CA ILE A 36 1.27 4.45 -2.23
C ILE A 36 2.77 4.34 -1.95
N VAL A 37 3.22 3.13 -1.63
CA VAL A 37 4.66 2.78 -1.56
C VAL A 37 4.99 1.65 -2.52
N GLY A 38 6.20 1.72 -3.09
CA GLY A 38 6.74 0.66 -3.93
C GLY A 38 7.54 -0.36 -3.14
N TYR A 39 7.36 -1.65 -3.43
CA TYR A 39 8.20 -2.73 -2.95
C TYR A 39 8.96 -3.37 -4.12
N ARG A 40 10.29 -3.37 -4.02
CA ARG A 40 11.24 -3.98 -4.99
C ARG A 40 10.94 -3.67 -6.47
N ARG A 41 10.43 -2.46 -6.76
CA ARG A 41 10.03 -2.00 -8.12
C ARG A 41 9.03 -2.92 -8.83
N ALA A 42 8.37 -3.80 -8.11
CA ALA A 42 7.48 -4.82 -8.68
C ALA A 42 6.04 -4.68 -8.18
N VAL A 43 5.89 -4.17 -6.95
CA VAL A 43 4.61 -4.07 -6.26
C VAL A 43 4.36 -2.65 -5.79
N SER A 44 3.15 -2.16 -5.99
CA SER A 44 2.62 -0.94 -5.38
C SER A 44 1.66 -1.35 -4.26
N ILE A 45 1.86 -0.79 -3.07
CA ILE A 45 1.00 -1.04 -1.90
C ILE A 45 0.23 0.24 -1.64
N ALA A 46 -1.10 0.17 -1.79
CA ALA A 46 -2.00 1.25 -1.49
C ALA A 46 -2.52 1.09 -0.06
N PHE A 47 -2.47 2.16 0.72
CA PHE A 47 -2.94 2.16 2.10
C PHE A 47 -3.48 3.54 2.50
N ALA A 48 -4.39 3.54 3.46
CA ALA A 48 -4.87 4.75 4.11
C ALA A 48 -4.24 4.87 5.51
N VAL A 49 -3.95 6.10 5.92
CA VAL A 49 -3.52 6.40 7.28
C VAL A 49 -4.64 7.13 7.99
N ASP A 50 -5.12 6.55 9.08
CA ASP A 50 -6.04 7.17 10.02
C ASP A 50 -5.30 7.47 11.34
N VAL A 51 -5.93 8.15 12.29
CA VAL A 51 -5.33 8.59 13.56
C VAL A 51 -4.74 7.42 14.35
N GLU A 52 -5.39 6.25 14.32
CA GLU A 52 -5.00 5.10 15.14
C GLU A 52 -4.37 3.95 14.35
N ARG A 53 -4.48 3.93 13.02
CA ARG A 53 -4.15 2.74 12.22
C ARG A 53 -3.73 3.04 10.80
N VAL A 54 -3.02 2.07 10.22
CA VAL A 54 -2.74 1.98 8.79
C VAL A 54 -3.60 0.87 8.19
N LEU A 55 -4.45 1.21 7.22
CA LEU A 55 -5.31 0.26 6.51
C LEU A 55 -4.70 -0.07 5.15
N ILE A 56 -4.35 -1.33 4.91
CA ILE A 56 -3.88 -1.78 3.58
C ILE A 56 -5.09 -2.00 2.68
N LEU A 57 -5.23 -1.17 1.65
CA LEU A 57 -6.35 -1.22 0.70
C LEU A 57 -6.07 -2.18 -0.47
N GLY A 58 -4.80 -2.39 -0.79
CA GLY A 58 -4.44 -3.30 -1.88
C GLY A 58 -2.96 -3.41 -2.14
N ILE A 59 -2.60 -4.54 -2.75
CA ILE A 59 -1.25 -4.87 -3.20
C ILE A 59 -1.35 -5.16 -4.70
N PHE A 60 -0.71 -4.32 -5.50
CA PHE A 60 -0.86 -4.30 -6.96
C PHE A 60 0.48 -4.60 -7.62
N TYR A 61 0.51 -5.55 -8.55
CA TYR A 61 1.74 -5.96 -9.23
C TYR A 61 1.89 -5.25 -10.58
N ALA A 62 3.14 -5.14 -11.05
CA ALA A 62 3.51 -4.70 -12.41
C ALA A 62 2.90 -3.36 -12.85
N GLY A 63 2.87 -2.37 -11.93
CA GLY A 63 2.41 -1.02 -12.28
C GLY A 63 0.93 -0.91 -12.63
N ARG A 64 0.11 -1.87 -12.19
CA ARG A 64 -1.35 -1.78 -12.34
C ARG A 64 -1.85 -0.44 -11.84
N ASN A 65 -2.63 0.24 -12.69
CA ASN A 65 -3.20 1.53 -12.36
C ASN A 65 -4.16 1.40 -11.16
N ILE A 66 -4.03 2.31 -10.20
CA ILE A 66 -4.85 2.36 -8.99
C ILE A 66 -5.88 3.45 -9.22
N THR A 67 -7.16 3.08 -9.26
CA THR A 67 -8.27 3.99 -9.52
C THR A 67 -9.20 4.06 -8.30
N PRO A 68 -9.98 5.15 -8.13
CA PRO A 68 -10.92 5.28 -7.03
C PRO A 68 -11.90 4.09 -6.95
N GLU A 69 -12.44 3.65 -8.08
CA GLU A 69 -13.45 2.58 -8.15
C GLU A 69 -12.89 1.23 -7.65
N LEU A 70 -11.57 1.03 -7.78
CA LEU A 70 -10.90 -0.17 -7.27
C LEU A 70 -10.76 -0.17 -5.73
N LEU A 71 -10.85 1.01 -5.11
CA LEU A 71 -10.63 1.24 -3.69
C LEU A 71 -11.93 1.53 -2.91
N GLU A 72 -13.00 1.99 -3.57
CA GLU A 72 -14.27 2.38 -2.93
C GLU A 72 -14.83 1.33 -1.98
N ASP A 73 -14.85 0.05 -2.38
CA ASP A 73 -15.38 -1.05 -1.54
C ASP A 73 -14.42 -1.49 -0.40
N ARG A 74 -13.28 -0.80 -0.22
CA ARG A 74 -12.17 -1.25 0.64
C ARG A 74 -11.78 -0.27 1.74
N LEU A 75 -12.43 0.90 1.78
CA LEU A 75 -12.20 1.96 2.76
C LEU A 75 -12.99 1.73 4.05
#